data_AF-A0A4R0JI01-F1
#
_entry.id   AF-A0A4R0JI01-F1
#
_cell.length_a   1.000
_cell.length_b   1.000
_cell.length_c   1.000
_cell.angle_alpha   90.00
_cell.angle_beta   90.00
_cell.angle_gamma   90.00
#
_symmetry.space_group_name_H-M   'P 1'
#
loop_
_entity.id
_entity.type
_entity.pdbx_description
1 polymer ?
#
loop_
_entity_poly.entity_id
_entity_poly.type
_entity_poly.pdbx_seq_one_letter_code
_entity_poly.pdbx_strand_id
1 'polypeptide(L)'
;MKLHKFMPAVALLAAGLTVAPPAHAVPEQTTTVCNLVVPARISVNGEYYGEWARLGSGCPASVYTAVWKSSPAATPNAQGRLEFTKGSRMVQFGFFGSNPPLGTITWSPAGGATNINGVKVADLGTAYSVSRCASVAALSGGRKGSRTALLTTVSYWRPASNRYVRWANKQVLIQYQDIGTSTWKGLAYVTTSSVGQVTYNYYPNRTRRYRVYVPGTSSIWNIFSPVISR
;
A
#
# COMPACT_ATOMS: atom_id res chain seq x y z
N MET A 1 35.94 13.72 94.95
CA MET A 1 36.72 14.97 94.80
C MET A 1 37.96 14.66 93.97
N LYS A 2 37.99 15.10 92.70
CA LYS A 2 39.16 15.40 91.85
C LYS A 2 38.67 15.56 90.40
N LEU A 3 38.42 16.82 90.03
CA LEU A 3 38.26 17.30 88.65
C LEU A 3 39.57 17.08 87.88
N HIS A 4 39.51 16.53 86.67
CA HIS A 4 40.54 16.77 85.64
C HIS A 4 39.84 17.18 84.34
N LYS A 5 40.09 18.44 83.94
CA LYS A 5 39.85 18.98 82.60
C LYS A 5 40.93 18.46 81.66
N PHE A 6 40.68 18.29 80.37
CA PHE A 6 41.45 18.93 79.28
C PHE A 6 40.96 18.52 77.86
N MET A 7 40.70 19.56 77.06
CA MET A 7 40.79 19.74 75.60
C MET A 7 40.00 18.85 74.60
N PRO A 8 39.15 19.48 73.74
CA PRO A 8 38.72 18.89 72.47
C PRO A 8 39.75 19.17 71.35
N ALA A 9 40.19 18.11 70.68
CA ALA A 9 40.95 18.20 69.43
C ALA A 9 39.97 18.36 68.26
N VAL A 10 40.09 19.47 67.53
CA VAL A 10 39.37 19.70 66.26
C VAL A 10 40.14 18.98 65.16
N ALA A 11 39.58 17.89 64.64
CA ALA A 11 40.09 17.21 63.45
C ALA A 11 39.47 17.85 62.19
N LEU A 12 40.29 18.45 61.34
CA LEU A 12 39.90 18.83 59.98
C LEU A 12 39.63 17.58 59.14
N LEU A 13 38.39 17.40 58.67
CA LEU A 13 38.08 16.50 57.56
C LEU A 13 38.42 17.21 56.24
N ALA A 14 39.50 16.78 55.59
CA ALA A 14 39.78 17.12 54.20
C ALA A 14 38.87 16.29 53.29
N ALA A 15 37.84 16.93 52.73
CA ALA A 15 37.03 16.35 51.66
C ALA A 15 37.86 16.30 50.36
N GLY A 16 38.33 15.11 49.99
CA GLY A 16 38.90 14.88 48.67
C GLY A 16 37.80 14.96 47.62
N LEU A 17 37.77 16.06 46.86
CA LEU A 17 37.05 16.11 45.59
C LEU A 17 37.77 15.19 44.61
N THR A 18 37.26 13.98 44.41
CA THR A 18 37.57 13.20 43.22
C THR A 18 36.83 13.83 42.05
N VAL A 19 37.57 14.53 41.19
CA VAL A 19 37.07 14.96 39.88
C VAL A 19 36.78 13.68 39.09
N ALA A 20 35.52 13.28 39.03
CA ALA A 20 35.09 12.24 38.12
C ALA A 20 35.41 12.70 36.68
N PRO A 21 36.10 11.90 35.85
CA PRO A 21 36.29 12.24 34.45
C PRO A 21 34.91 12.45 33.81
N PRO A 22 34.76 13.43 32.90
CA PRO A 22 33.50 13.65 32.22
C PRO A 22 33.09 12.34 31.55
N ALA A 23 31.93 11.83 31.94
CA ALA A 23 31.27 10.74 31.24
C ALA A 23 31.11 11.19 29.80
N HIS A 24 31.95 10.65 28.92
CA HIS A 24 31.81 10.86 27.48
C HIS A 24 30.48 10.20 27.13
N ALA A 25 29.46 11.02 26.89
CA ALA A 25 28.23 10.56 26.28
C ALA A 25 28.65 9.87 24.98
N VAL A 26 28.45 8.55 24.91
CA VAL A 26 28.61 7.81 23.66
C VAL A 26 27.74 8.53 22.64
N PRO A 27 28.29 9.03 21.52
CA PRO A 27 27.48 9.72 20.54
C PRO A 27 26.34 8.79 20.15
N GLU A 28 25.11 9.27 20.37
CA GLU A 28 23.91 8.58 19.98
C GLU A 28 23.98 8.41 18.46
N GLN A 29 24.47 7.26 18.00
CA GLN A 29 24.56 6.94 16.59
C GLN A 29 23.14 6.99 16.07
N THR A 30 22.82 8.07 15.36
CA THR A 30 21.54 8.23 14.70
C THR A 30 21.47 7.13 13.65
N THR A 31 20.87 5.99 13.98
CA THR A 31 20.76 4.90 13.03
C THR A 31 19.85 5.36 11.91
N THR A 32 20.41 5.46 10.71
CA THR A 32 19.63 5.80 9.52
C THR A 32 18.51 4.76 9.36
N VAL A 33 17.29 5.23 9.09
CA VAL A 33 16.14 4.35 8.80
C VAL A 33 16.09 4.08 7.30
N CYS A 34 16.27 2.81 6.94
CA CYS A 34 16.14 2.30 5.59
C CYS A 34 14.67 2.04 5.27
N ASN A 35 14.13 2.80 4.30
CA ASN A 35 12.74 2.72 3.92
C ASN A 35 12.48 1.62 2.88
N LEU A 36 11.33 0.95 3.01
CA LEU A 36 10.82 0.03 1.99
C LEU A 36 9.89 0.79 1.04
N VAL A 37 10.06 0.59 -0.27
CA VAL A 37 9.14 1.09 -1.29
C VAL A 37 8.40 -0.10 -1.90
N VAL A 38 7.09 -0.14 -1.64
CA VAL A 38 6.12 -1.10 -2.18
C VAL A 38 4.98 -0.34 -2.87
N PRO A 39 4.24 -0.96 -3.79
CA PRO A 39 3.04 -0.36 -4.34
C PRO A 39 2.04 -0.01 -3.23
N ALA A 40 1.62 1.26 -3.18
CA ALA A 40 0.59 1.69 -2.23
C ALA A 40 -0.78 1.07 -2.54
N ARG A 41 -1.01 0.75 -3.82
CA ARG A 41 -2.25 0.17 -4.35
C ARG A 41 -1.93 -1.13 -5.08
N ILE A 42 -2.47 -2.24 -4.59
CA ILE A 42 -2.31 -3.58 -5.14
C ILE A 42 -3.66 -4.05 -5.69
N SER A 43 -3.70 -4.49 -6.96
CA SER A 43 -4.93 -4.88 -7.65
C SER A 43 -4.89 -6.34 -8.08
N VAL A 44 -5.60 -7.20 -7.36
CA VAL A 44 -5.60 -8.65 -7.62
C VAL A 44 -6.50 -8.98 -8.82
N ASN A 45 -5.91 -9.39 -9.93
CA ASN A 45 -6.61 -9.54 -11.21
C ASN A 45 -6.47 -10.94 -11.86
N GLY A 46 -5.84 -11.89 -11.18
CA GLY A 46 -5.52 -13.22 -11.70
C GLY A 46 -5.15 -14.20 -10.59
N GLU A 47 -4.90 -15.45 -10.96
CA GLU A 47 -4.57 -16.54 -10.03
C GLU A 47 -3.25 -16.34 -9.31
N TYR A 48 -2.26 -15.78 -10.00
CA TYR A 48 -1.00 -15.38 -9.42
C TYR A 48 -0.74 -13.92 -9.78
N TYR A 49 -0.41 -13.12 -8.78
CA TYR A 49 -0.11 -11.71 -8.95
C TYR A 49 1.27 -11.41 -8.40
N GLY A 50 2.10 -10.75 -9.21
CA GLY A 50 3.48 -10.39 -8.86
C GLY A 50 3.68 -8.88 -8.87
N GLU A 51 4.43 -8.39 -7.90
CA GLU A 51 4.79 -6.99 -7.69
C GLU A 51 6.27 -6.85 -7.37
N TRP A 52 6.75 -5.61 -7.47
CA TRP A 52 8.14 -5.28 -7.14
C TRP A 52 8.21 -4.43 -5.90
N ALA A 53 9.15 -4.76 -5.02
CA ALA A 53 9.56 -3.93 -3.90
C ALA A 53 11.01 -3.48 -4.12
N ARG A 54 11.36 -2.31 -3.60
CA ARG A 54 12.73 -1.78 -3.66
C ARG A 54 13.14 -1.11 -2.35
N LEU A 55 14.44 -1.10 -2.10
CA LEU A 55 15.03 -0.28 -1.04
C LEU A 55 14.92 1.21 -1.42
N GLY A 56 14.38 2.01 -0.52
CA GLY A 56 14.11 3.42 -0.70
C GLY A 56 15.20 4.33 -0.12
N SER A 57 14.78 5.54 0.24
CA SER A 57 15.63 6.52 0.92
C SER A 57 16.12 5.99 2.27
N GLY A 58 17.29 6.47 2.70
CA GLY A 58 17.87 6.12 4.01
C GLY A 58 18.49 4.72 4.07
N CYS A 59 18.47 3.94 2.98
CA CYS A 59 19.13 2.65 2.91
C CYS A 59 20.60 2.79 2.45
N PRO A 60 21.61 2.54 3.31
CA PRO A 60 23.01 2.63 2.93
C PRO A 60 23.37 1.78 1.70
N ALA A 61 24.41 2.16 0.97
CA ALA A 61 24.94 1.36 -0.14
C ALA A 61 25.48 0.00 0.34
N SER A 62 25.92 -0.06 1.60
CA SER A 62 26.46 -1.27 2.26
C SER A 62 25.40 -2.29 2.68
N VAL A 63 24.11 -2.03 2.49
CA VAL A 63 23.05 -3.00 2.80
C VAL A 63 23.23 -4.24 1.93
N TYR A 64 23.39 -5.39 2.57
CA TYR A 64 23.52 -6.69 1.94
C TYR A 64 22.31 -7.58 2.18
N THR A 65 21.75 -7.51 3.40
CA THR A 65 20.52 -8.20 3.78
C THR A 65 19.55 -7.24 4.46
N ALA A 66 18.27 -7.27 4.08
CA ALA A 66 17.18 -6.59 4.76
C ALA A 66 15.87 -7.38 4.58
N VAL A 67 15.07 -7.51 5.65
CA VAL A 67 13.87 -8.36 5.64
C VAL A 67 12.69 -7.62 6.25
N TRP A 68 11.56 -7.67 5.56
CA TRP A 68 10.25 -7.27 6.07
C TRP A 68 9.32 -8.48 6.14
N LYS A 69 8.36 -8.42 7.06
CA LYS A 69 7.24 -9.36 7.15
C LYS A 69 5.93 -8.62 6.89
N SER A 70 5.12 -9.13 5.98
CA SER A 70 3.78 -8.63 5.71
C SER A 70 2.75 -9.21 6.69
N SER A 71 1.85 -8.37 7.19
CA SER A 71 0.62 -8.79 7.87
C SER A 71 -0.60 -8.13 7.19
N PRO A 72 -1.58 -8.90 6.67
CA PRO A 72 -1.56 -10.36 6.50
C PRO A 72 -0.43 -10.82 5.55
N ALA A 73 -0.14 -12.13 5.51
CA ALA A 73 0.89 -12.67 4.63
C ALA A 73 0.59 -12.35 3.16
N ALA A 74 1.46 -11.55 2.53
CA ALA A 74 1.34 -11.03 1.17
C ALA A 74 2.49 -11.50 0.27
N THR A 75 2.98 -12.72 0.54
CA THR A 75 4.03 -13.41 -0.21
C THR A 75 3.66 -14.89 -0.34
N PRO A 76 4.28 -15.69 -1.21
CA PRO A 76 4.04 -17.14 -1.25
C PRO A 76 4.60 -17.83 0.00
N ASN A 77 5.52 -17.16 0.71
CA ASN A 77 6.02 -17.60 2.01
C ASN A 77 4.92 -17.42 3.08
N ALA A 78 4.62 -18.49 3.82
CA ALA A 78 3.62 -18.49 4.89
C ALA A 78 3.88 -17.44 5.99
N GLN A 79 5.14 -17.03 6.17
CA GLN A 79 5.55 -16.00 7.13
C GLN A 79 5.50 -14.57 6.55
N GLY A 80 5.07 -14.39 5.30
CA GLY A 80 4.95 -13.06 4.68
C GLY A 80 6.29 -12.38 4.40
N ARG A 81 7.38 -13.15 4.21
CA ARG A 81 8.74 -12.61 4.17
C ARG A 81 9.09 -12.01 2.82
N LEU A 82 9.51 -10.75 2.84
CA LEU A 82 10.08 -9.99 1.73
C LEU A 82 11.56 -9.74 2.01
N GLU A 83 12.45 -10.39 1.25
CA GLU A 83 13.87 -10.44 1.56
C GLU A 83 14.72 -9.84 0.44
N PHE A 84 15.48 -8.81 0.80
CA PHE A 84 16.58 -8.29 0.00
C PHE A 84 17.83 -9.00 0.47
N THR A 85 18.46 -9.80 -0.40
CA THR A 85 19.66 -10.55 -0.08
C THR A 85 20.74 -10.29 -1.12
N LYS A 86 22.00 -10.57 -0.75
CA LYS A 86 23.16 -10.45 -1.63
C LYS A 86 23.33 -9.05 -2.26
N GLY A 87 22.97 -8.01 -1.50
CA GLY A 87 23.04 -6.62 -1.96
C GLY A 87 21.97 -6.23 -2.97
N SER A 88 20.99 -7.11 -3.26
CA SER A 88 19.88 -6.74 -4.13
C SER A 88 19.11 -5.56 -3.54
N ARG A 89 18.79 -4.58 -4.39
CA ARG A 89 18.00 -3.40 -4.01
C ARG A 89 16.57 -3.45 -4.50
N MET A 90 16.20 -4.52 -5.20
CA MET A 90 14.89 -4.73 -5.79
C MET A 90 14.55 -6.21 -5.79
N VAL A 91 13.34 -6.55 -5.36
CA VAL A 91 12.89 -7.93 -5.21
C VAL A 91 11.47 -8.06 -5.71
N GLN A 92 11.16 -9.17 -6.34
CA GLN A 92 9.79 -9.50 -6.72
C GLN A 92 9.12 -10.24 -5.56
N PHE A 93 7.85 -9.94 -5.33
CA PHE A 93 6.98 -10.70 -4.44
C PHE A 93 5.64 -10.96 -5.13
N GLY A 94 4.87 -11.91 -4.63
CA GLY A 94 3.56 -12.20 -5.19
C GLY A 94 2.69 -13.00 -4.25
N PHE A 95 1.42 -13.14 -4.57
CA PHE A 95 0.50 -13.94 -3.78
C PHE A 95 -0.56 -14.55 -4.68
N PHE A 96 -1.19 -15.62 -4.18
CA PHE A 96 -2.24 -16.31 -4.92
C PHE A 96 -3.54 -15.51 -4.84
N GLY A 97 -4.14 -15.25 -6.00
CA GLY A 97 -5.43 -14.59 -6.13
C GLY A 97 -6.61 -15.42 -5.68
N SER A 98 -6.43 -16.71 -5.37
CA SER A 98 -7.40 -17.58 -4.70
C SER A 98 -7.54 -17.26 -3.20
N ASN A 99 -6.47 -16.77 -2.57
CA ASN A 99 -6.46 -16.30 -1.18
C ASN A 99 -5.64 -15.01 -1.04
N PRO A 100 -6.10 -13.89 -1.62
CA PRO A 100 -5.33 -12.66 -1.61
C PRO A 100 -5.38 -11.99 -0.23
N PRO A 101 -4.31 -11.28 0.16
CA PRO A 101 -4.28 -10.46 1.37
C PRO A 101 -5.14 -9.19 1.17
N LEU A 102 -6.46 -9.29 1.32
CA LEU A 102 -7.36 -8.14 1.12
C LEU A 102 -7.29 -7.15 2.30
N GLY A 103 -7.36 -5.87 2.00
CA GLY A 103 -7.28 -4.79 2.98
C GLY A 103 -5.89 -4.17 3.08
N THR A 104 -5.57 -3.63 4.25
CA THR A 104 -4.26 -3.02 4.51
C THR A 104 -3.24 -4.10 4.82
N ILE A 105 -2.14 -4.09 4.09
CA ILE A 105 -0.95 -4.91 4.31
C ILE A 105 0.08 -4.03 5.01
N THR A 106 0.52 -4.46 6.19
CA THR A 106 1.60 -3.82 6.93
C THR A 106 2.89 -4.59 6.71
N TRP A 107 3.92 -3.92 6.20
CA TRP A 107 5.25 -4.47 6.02
C TRP A 107 6.12 -4.04 7.19
N SER A 108 6.22 -4.90 8.19
CA SER A 108 6.96 -4.62 9.42
C SER A 108 8.41 -5.11 9.32
N PRO A 109 9.39 -4.37 9.86
CA PRO A 109 10.77 -4.82 10.02
C PRO A 109 10.88 -6.21 10.64
N ALA A 110 11.76 -7.05 10.11
CA ALA A 110 12.17 -8.31 10.72
C ALA A 110 13.66 -8.25 11.08
N GLY A 111 14.02 -7.32 11.97
CA GLY A 111 15.40 -6.98 12.33
C GLY A 111 15.86 -5.67 11.68
N GLY A 112 17.18 -5.43 11.68
CA GLY A 112 17.81 -4.31 10.97
C GLY A 112 18.39 -4.73 9.61
N ALA A 113 18.79 -3.77 8.80
CA ALA A 113 19.59 -4.05 7.61
C ALA A 113 21.03 -4.38 8.03
N THR A 114 21.64 -5.39 7.42
CA THR A 114 23.03 -5.80 7.69
C THR A 114 23.91 -5.68 6.44
N ASN A 115 25.21 -5.48 6.65
CA ASN A 115 26.21 -5.58 5.58
C ASN A 115 26.61 -7.04 5.30
N ILE A 116 27.59 -7.24 4.41
CA ILE A 116 28.07 -8.58 4.00
C ILE A 116 28.68 -9.38 5.17
N ASN A 117 29.15 -8.71 6.21
CA ASN A 117 29.72 -9.31 7.41
C ASN A 117 28.66 -9.58 8.51
N GLY A 118 27.38 -9.35 8.23
CA GLY A 118 26.29 -9.51 9.20
C GLY A 118 26.18 -8.39 10.24
N VAL A 119 26.96 -7.31 10.10
CA VAL A 119 26.90 -6.16 11.01
C VAL A 119 25.73 -5.27 10.63
N LYS A 120 24.92 -4.86 11.62
CA LYS A 120 23.79 -3.94 11.42
C LYS A 120 24.30 -2.58 10.91
N VAL A 121 23.70 -2.08 9.84
CA VAL A 121 24.05 -0.78 9.22
C VAL A 121 22.90 0.21 9.16
N ALA A 122 21.66 -0.23 9.38
CA ALA A 122 20.49 0.64 9.43
C ALA A 122 19.33 -0.04 10.18
N ASP A 123 18.44 0.77 10.74
CA ASP A 123 17.10 0.33 11.14
C ASP A 123 16.20 0.25 9.91
N LEU A 124 15.15 -0.57 9.95
CA LEU A 124 14.20 -0.67 8.85
C LEU A 124 12.92 0.08 9.20
N GLY A 125 12.37 0.82 8.22
CA GLY A 125 11.08 1.49 8.36
C GLY A 125 9.91 0.57 8.00
N THR A 126 8.75 0.80 8.63
CA THR A 126 7.48 0.14 8.24
C THR A 126 6.94 0.75 6.94
N ALA A 127 6.32 -0.07 6.10
CA ALA A 127 5.60 0.39 4.92
C ALA A 127 4.19 -0.21 4.84
N TYR A 128 3.34 0.38 3.99
CA TYR A 128 1.94 -0.03 3.88
C TYR A 128 1.53 -0.16 2.41
N SER A 129 0.67 -1.15 2.16
CA SER A 129 -0.04 -1.31 0.89
C SER A 129 -1.53 -1.52 1.16
N VAL A 130 -2.39 -1.16 0.22
CA VAL A 130 -3.80 -1.56 0.24
C VAL A 130 -4.06 -2.48 -0.93
N SER A 131 -4.60 -3.66 -0.65
CA SER A 131 -4.90 -4.69 -1.63
C SER A 131 -6.41 -4.89 -1.74
N ARG A 132 -6.91 -4.87 -2.97
CA ARG A 132 -8.31 -5.18 -3.32
C ARG A 132 -8.35 -5.94 -4.64
N CYS A 133 -9.42 -6.69 -4.85
CA CYS A 133 -9.68 -7.35 -6.12
C CYS A 133 -9.91 -6.32 -7.23
N ALA A 134 -9.45 -6.65 -8.43
CA ALA A 134 -9.69 -5.85 -9.63
C ALA A 134 -11.17 -5.91 -10.02
N SER A 135 -11.65 -4.82 -10.61
CA SER A 135 -12.91 -4.80 -11.35
C SER A 135 -12.65 -4.35 -12.78
N VAL A 136 -13.53 -4.75 -13.68
CA VAL A 136 -13.49 -4.41 -15.10
C VAL A 136 -14.86 -3.93 -15.54
N ALA A 137 -14.87 -2.90 -16.37
CA ALA A 137 -16.07 -2.34 -16.96
C ALA A 137 -15.89 -2.20 -18.46
N ALA A 138 -16.80 -2.80 -19.23
CA ALA A 138 -16.90 -2.62 -20.67
C ALA A 138 -18.10 -1.71 -20.96
N LEU A 139 -17.90 -0.74 -21.85
CA LEU A 139 -18.94 0.12 -22.37
C LEU A 139 -18.95 -0.02 -23.89
N SER A 140 -20.11 -0.38 -24.43
CA SER A 140 -20.39 -0.31 -25.86
C SER A 140 -21.60 0.60 -26.08
N GLY A 141 -21.75 1.06 -27.31
CA GLY A 141 -22.91 1.86 -27.66
C GLY A 141 -23.14 1.93 -29.15
N GLY A 142 -24.39 2.22 -29.52
CA GLY A 142 -24.83 2.42 -30.89
C GLY A 142 -25.69 3.67 -30.97
N ARG A 143 -25.66 4.35 -32.13
CA ARG A 143 -26.51 5.51 -32.41
C ARG A 143 -27.47 5.20 -33.54
N LYS A 144 -28.75 5.49 -33.34
CA LYS A 144 -29.79 5.44 -34.38
C LYS A 144 -30.62 6.72 -34.30
N GLY A 145 -30.44 7.60 -35.28
CA GLY A 145 -31.03 8.94 -35.27
C GLY A 145 -30.58 9.76 -34.06
N SER A 146 -31.54 10.29 -33.30
CA SER A 146 -31.29 11.03 -32.05
C SER A 146 -31.03 10.14 -30.84
N ARG A 147 -31.18 8.80 -30.96
CA ARG A 147 -31.01 7.86 -29.85
C ARG A 147 -29.59 7.31 -29.81
N THR A 148 -28.96 7.42 -28.66
CA THR A 148 -27.74 6.69 -28.27
C THR A 148 -28.09 5.62 -27.25
N ALA A 149 -27.91 4.36 -27.63
CA ALA A 149 -28.03 3.22 -26.73
C ALA A 149 -26.65 2.86 -26.18
N LEU A 150 -26.52 2.76 -24.86
CA LEU A 150 -25.30 2.39 -24.15
C LEU A 150 -25.53 1.06 -23.46
N LEU A 151 -24.64 0.09 -23.68
CA LEU A 151 -24.61 -1.18 -22.98
C LEU A 151 -23.35 -1.23 -22.13
N THR A 152 -23.53 -1.39 -20.84
CA THR A 152 -22.46 -1.54 -19.86
C THR A 152 -22.44 -2.96 -19.37
N THR A 153 -21.25 -3.54 -19.25
CA THR A 153 -21.03 -4.83 -18.59
C THR A 153 -19.96 -4.68 -17.53
N VAL A 154 -20.22 -5.15 -16.31
CA VAL A 154 -19.30 -5.04 -15.18
C VAL A 154 -18.99 -6.43 -14.62
N SER A 155 -17.71 -6.66 -14.35
CA SER A 155 -17.23 -7.87 -13.68
C SER A 155 -16.18 -7.51 -12.63
N TYR A 156 -15.93 -8.42 -11.69
CA TYR A 156 -14.83 -8.31 -10.73
C TYR A 156 -14.14 -9.66 -10.53
N TRP A 157 -12.88 -9.63 -10.14
CA TRP A 157 -12.14 -10.83 -9.78
C TRP A 157 -12.69 -11.42 -8.48
N ARG A 158 -13.13 -12.69 -8.49
CA ARG A 158 -13.64 -13.39 -7.31
C ARG A 158 -12.65 -14.48 -6.89
N PRO A 159 -11.92 -14.30 -5.77
CA PRO A 159 -10.92 -15.25 -5.28
C PRO A 159 -11.45 -16.68 -5.15
N ALA A 160 -12.62 -16.84 -4.52
CA ALA A 160 -13.24 -18.14 -4.28
C ALA A 160 -13.53 -18.96 -5.54
N SER A 161 -13.57 -18.33 -6.72
CA SER A 161 -13.80 -19.01 -8.01
C SER A 161 -12.64 -18.86 -8.99
N ASN A 162 -11.54 -18.23 -8.57
CA ASN A 162 -10.34 -17.98 -9.38
C ASN A 162 -10.64 -17.43 -10.79
N ARG A 163 -11.62 -16.53 -10.90
CA ARG A 163 -12.05 -15.95 -12.20
C ARG A 163 -12.79 -14.63 -12.01
N TYR A 164 -12.96 -13.91 -13.12
CA TYR A 164 -13.90 -12.79 -13.18
C TYR A 164 -15.35 -13.29 -13.18
N VAL A 165 -16.18 -12.70 -12.33
CA VAL A 165 -17.62 -12.96 -12.29
C VAL A 165 -18.39 -11.66 -12.54
N ARG A 166 -19.61 -11.79 -13.08
CA ARG A 166 -20.49 -10.66 -13.32
C ARG A 166 -20.86 -9.96 -12.01
N TRP A 167 -20.81 -8.63 -12.01
CA TRP A 167 -21.15 -7.84 -10.82
C TRP A 167 -22.64 -7.48 -10.85
N ALA A 168 -23.47 -8.39 -10.36
CA ALA A 168 -24.92 -8.20 -10.29
C ALA A 168 -25.33 -7.10 -9.30
N ASN A 169 -26.47 -6.45 -9.58
CA ASN A 169 -27.10 -5.45 -8.70
C ASN A 169 -26.17 -4.32 -8.28
N LYS A 170 -25.19 -3.99 -9.13
CA LYS A 170 -24.19 -2.96 -8.87
C LYS A 170 -24.65 -1.64 -9.46
N GLN A 171 -24.77 -0.63 -8.61
CA GLN A 171 -25.00 0.74 -9.07
C GLN A 171 -23.73 1.27 -9.77
N VAL A 172 -23.91 1.85 -10.95
CA VAL A 172 -22.87 2.48 -11.78
C VAL A 172 -23.30 3.87 -12.19
N LEU A 173 -22.35 4.76 -12.43
CA LEU A 173 -22.60 6.11 -12.95
C LEU A 173 -22.16 6.18 -14.40
N ILE A 174 -23.11 6.37 -15.30
CA ILE A 174 -22.81 6.73 -16.69
C ILE A 174 -22.43 8.20 -16.69
N GLN A 175 -21.32 8.53 -17.34
CA GLN A 175 -20.83 9.90 -17.49
C GLN A 175 -20.70 10.24 -18.97
N TYR A 176 -20.86 11.53 -19.27
CA TYR A 176 -20.60 12.07 -20.59
C TYR A 176 -19.63 13.25 -20.54
N GLN A 177 -18.99 13.52 -21.66
CA GLN A 177 -18.14 14.69 -21.87
C GLN A 177 -18.52 15.28 -23.23
N ASP A 178 -18.76 16.60 -23.26
CA ASP A 178 -18.99 17.33 -24.50
C ASP A 178 -17.66 17.42 -25.27
N ILE A 179 -17.70 17.26 -26.60
CA ILE A 179 -16.51 17.35 -27.44
C ILE A 179 -15.89 18.75 -27.32
N GLY A 180 -14.56 18.81 -27.23
CA GLY A 180 -13.83 20.06 -26.99
C GLY A 180 -13.71 20.46 -25.52
N THR A 181 -14.31 19.70 -24.59
CA THR A 181 -14.20 19.94 -23.14
C THR A 181 -13.35 18.87 -22.45
N SER A 182 -12.80 19.19 -21.28
CA SER A 182 -12.06 18.26 -20.41
C SER A 182 -12.90 17.72 -19.24
N THR A 183 -14.12 18.23 -19.06
CA THR A 183 -14.96 17.95 -17.88
C THR A 183 -15.94 16.81 -18.15
N TRP A 184 -15.98 15.84 -17.24
CA TRP A 184 -16.97 14.77 -17.23
C TRP A 184 -18.18 15.16 -16.38
N LYS A 185 -19.37 14.94 -16.91
CA LYS A 185 -20.66 15.21 -16.26
C LYS A 185 -21.39 13.89 -16.00
N GLY A 186 -22.06 13.79 -14.85
CA GLY A 186 -22.94 12.66 -14.56
C GLY A 186 -24.13 12.65 -15.52
N LEU A 187 -24.42 11.51 -16.13
CA LEU A 187 -25.61 11.30 -16.96
C LEU A 187 -26.72 10.65 -16.16
N ALA A 188 -26.44 9.48 -15.59
CA ALA A 188 -27.42 8.69 -14.86
C ALA A 188 -26.73 7.69 -13.93
N TYR A 189 -27.32 7.45 -12.76
CA TYR A 189 -27.07 6.26 -11.96
C TYR A 189 -27.99 5.15 -12.43
N VAL A 190 -27.43 3.99 -12.73
CA VAL A 190 -28.18 2.81 -13.17
C VAL A 190 -27.64 1.58 -12.46
N THR A 191 -28.46 0.55 -12.32
CA THR A 191 -28.09 -0.68 -11.61
C THR A 191 -27.96 -1.83 -12.60
N THR A 192 -26.87 -2.61 -12.50
CA THR A 192 -26.70 -3.81 -13.30
C THR A 192 -27.71 -4.89 -12.95
N SER A 193 -28.16 -5.65 -13.94
CA SER A 193 -29.00 -6.83 -13.78
C SER A 193 -28.24 -7.99 -13.13
N SER A 194 -28.92 -9.13 -12.97
CA SER A 194 -28.34 -10.38 -12.46
C SER A 194 -27.12 -10.87 -13.25
N VAL A 195 -26.99 -10.49 -14.53
CA VAL A 195 -25.85 -10.83 -15.39
C VAL A 195 -24.79 -9.73 -15.44
N GLY A 196 -24.84 -8.75 -14.53
CA GLY A 196 -23.85 -7.67 -14.45
C GLY A 196 -23.89 -6.71 -15.62
N GLN A 197 -25.04 -6.58 -16.30
CA GLN A 197 -25.23 -5.72 -17.46
C GLN A 197 -26.28 -4.66 -17.21
N VAL A 198 -26.15 -3.52 -17.88
CA VAL A 198 -27.20 -2.49 -17.90
C VAL A 198 -27.21 -1.78 -19.24
N THR A 199 -28.41 -1.58 -19.78
CA THR A 199 -28.64 -0.81 -20.99
C THR A 199 -29.27 0.53 -20.61
N TYR A 200 -28.73 1.62 -21.15
CA TYR A 200 -29.28 2.96 -20.97
C TYR A 200 -29.47 3.63 -22.32
N ASN A 201 -30.66 4.19 -22.54
CA ASN A 201 -30.97 4.95 -23.74
C ASN A 201 -30.96 6.43 -23.41
N TYR A 202 -30.24 7.20 -24.23
CA TYR A 202 -30.14 8.64 -24.12
C TYR A 202 -30.42 9.28 -25.47
N TYR A 203 -30.97 10.50 -25.47
CA TYR A 203 -31.34 11.21 -26.70
C TYR A 203 -30.54 12.52 -26.83
N PRO A 204 -29.23 12.46 -27.12
CA PRO A 204 -28.43 13.66 -27.28
C PRO A 204 -28.71 14.35 -28.63
N ASN A 205 -28.71 15.68 -28.63
CA ASN A 205 -28.75 16.50 -29.84
C ASN A 205 -27.37 16.63 -30.54
N ARG A 206 -26.30 16.09 -29.94
CA ARG A 206 -24.93 16.19 -30.45
C ARG A 206 -24.08 14.96 -30.11
N THR A 207 -22.94 14.81 -30.76
CA THR A 207 -21.95 13.78 -30.42
C THR A 207 -21.30 14.09 -29.08
N ARG A 208 -21.10 13.06 -28.26
CA ARG A 208 -20.44 13.15 -26.94
C ARG A 208 -19.52 11.95 -26.72
N ARG A 209 -18.60 12.11 -25.78
CA ARG A 209 -17.83 10.98 -25.21
C ARG A 209 -18.57 10.42 -24.01
N TYR A 210 -18.51 9.12 -23.82
CA TYR A 210 -19.15 8.40 -22.73
C TYR A 210 -18.15 7.49 -22.04
N ARG A 211 -18.30 7.36 -20.73
CA ARG A 211 -17.63 6.35 -19.90
C ARG A 211 -18.54 5.95 -18.75
N VAL A 212 -18.23 4.84 -18.11
CA VAL A 212 -18.90 4.40 -16.90
C VAL A 212 -17.93 4.44 -15.74
N TYR A 213 -18.37 5.00 -14.61
CA TYR A 213 -17.72 4.84 -13.33
C TYR A 213 -18.42 3.73 -12.53
N VAL A 214 -17.63 2.75 -12.09
CA VAL A 214 -18.09 1.70 -11.18
C VAL A 214 -17.45 1.97 -9.82
N PRO A 215 -18.23 2.36 -8.79
CA PRO A 215 -17.70 2.57 -7.46
C PRO A 215 -17.16 1.26 -6.88
N GLY A 216 -16.02 1.34 -6.20
CA GLY A 216 -15.42 0.19 -5.53
C GLY A 216 -16.18 -0.24 -4.27
N THR A 217 -15.61 -1.17 -3.53
CA THR A 217 -16.00 -1.55 -2.17
C THR A 217 -14.75 -1.57 -1.29
N SER A 218 -14.88 -2.03 -0.05
CA SER A 218 -13.73 -2.30 0.83
C SER A 218 -12.78 -3.37 0.24
N SER A 219 -13.30 -4.30 -0.56
CA SER A 219 -12.57 -5.45 -1.10
C SER A 219 -12.36 -5.45 -2.61
N ILE A 220 -12.99 -4.52 -3.35
CA ILE A 220 -12.89 -4.42 -4.81
C ILE A 220 -12.56 -2.98 -5.20
N TRP A 221 -11.62 -2.79 -6.12
CA TRP A 221 -11.27 -1.47 -6.63
C TRP A 221 -12.38 -0.84 -7.46
N ASN A 222 -12.49 0.48 -7.40
CA ASN A 222 -13.26 1.25 -8.37
C ASN A 222 -12.60 1.21 -9.75
N ILE A 223 -13.38 1.39 -10.82
CA ILE A 223 -12.87 1.42 -12.19
C ILE A 223 -13.67 2.39 -13.07
N PHE A 224 -13.02 2.91 -14.10
CA PHE A 224 -13.69 3.56 -15.23
C PHE A 224 -13.62 2.64 -16.45
N SER A 225 -14.70 2.55 -17.21
CA SER A 225 -14.66 1.91 -18.52
C SER A 225 -13.75 2.69 -19.48
N PRO A 226 -13.27 2.06 -20.57
CA PRO A 226 -12.79 2.80 -21.73
C PRO A 226 -13.81 3.82 -22.21
N VAL A 227 -13.31 4.89 -22.83
CA VAL A 227 -14.13 5.98 -23.39
C VAL A 227 -14.60 5.59 -24.78
N ILE A 228 -15.88 5.83 -25.07
CA ILE A 228 -16.44 5.72 -26.43
C ILE A 228 -17.02 7.05 -26.89
N SER A 229 -17.10 7.29 -28.20
CA SER A 229 -17.75 8.48 -28.77
C SER A 229 -18.97 8.08 -29.59
N ARG A 230 -20.12 8.73 -29.37
CA ARG A 230 -21.40 8.47 -30.08
C ARG A 230 -22.22 9.75 -30.22
#